data_AF-A0A838K166-F1
#
_entry.id   AF-A0A838K166-F1
#
_cell.length_a   1.000
_cell.length_b   1.000
_cell.length_c   1.000
_cell.angle_alpha   90.00
_cell.angle_beta   90.00
_cell.angle_gamma   90.00
#
_symmetry.space_group_name_H-M   'P 1'
#
loop_
_entity.id
_entity.type
_entity.pdbx_description
1 polymer ?
#
loop_
_entity_poly.entity_id
_entity_poly.type
_entity_poly.pdbx_seq_one_letter_code
_entity_poly.pdbx_strand_id
1 'polypeptide(L)'
;MQPLTHQVWARHFTELRPHVFEEFPKLDRSQLEAAGDDWDRVVELVQQSTGMSADLVNARLGKLDVDELGLGTGQPDGDADEGRASLDQLRLGPGFTDAERDRVVDRLSKLNRRLRRFPADGTELLLTVKQRDTNAQHMTLECRVPKFAPFVATSGESDLRAALMEVREDLWRQIDDAVNKRKERAR
;
A
#
# COMPACT_ATOMS: atom_id res chain seq x y z
N MET A 1 7.91 -15.92 -3.52
CA MET A 1 7.28 -16.62 -4.66
C MET A 1 5.83 -16.23 -4.82
N GLN A 2 5.60 -15.18 -5.58
CA GLN A 2 4.25 -14.79 -5.97
C GLN A 2 4.03 -15.13 -7.45
N PRO A 3 2.98 -15.88 -7.79
CA PRO A 3 2.72 -16.21 -9.19
C PRO A 3 2.23 -14.99 -9.96
N LEU A 4 2.60 -14.93 -11.24
CA LEU A 4 2.03 -13.97 -12.17
C LEU A 4 0.54 -14.28 -12.40
N THR A 5 -0.31 -13.33 -12.05
CA THR A 5 -1.78 -13.41 -12.21
C THR A 5 -2.27 -12.33 -13.16
N HIS A 6 -3.50 -12.45 -13.66
CA HIS A 6 -4.09 -11.44 -14.56
C HIS A 6 -3.98 -10.02 -13.95
N GLN A 7 -4.20 -9.89 -12.64
CA GLN A 7 -4.27 -8.59 -11.97
C GLN A 7 -2.89 -7.93 -11.88
N VAL A 8 -1.84 -8.75 -11.76
CA VAL A 8 -0.45 -8.30 -11.76
C VAL A 8 -0.04 -7.89 -13.17
N TRP A 9 -0.42 -8.68 -14.18
CA TRP A 9 -0.16 -8.34 -15.57
C TRP A 9 -0.81 -7.02 -15.96
N ALA A 10 -2.11 -6.83 -15.71
CA ALA A 10 -2.81 -5.60 -16.06
C ALA A 10 -2.16 -4.35 -15.43
N ARG A 11 -1.51 -4.52 -14.28
CA ARG A 11 -0.83 -3.45 -13.55
C ARG A 11 0.61 -3.19 -14.02
N HIS A 12 1.34 -4.24 -14.39
CA HIS A 12 2.79 -4.21 -14.68
C HIS A 12 3.16 -4.74 -16.08
N PHE A 13 2.22 -4.74 -17.03
CA PHE A 13 2.43 -5.37 -18.35
C PHE A 13 3.66 -4.81 -19.07
N THR A 14 3.94 -3.51 -18.99
CA THR A 14 5.10 -2.88 -19.64
C THR A 14 6.43 -3.46 -19.13
N GLU A 15 6.51 -3.76 -17.84
CA GLU A 15 7.71 -4.26 -17.16
C GLU A 15 7.85 -5.79 -17.30
N LEU A 16 6.73 -6.51 -17.38
CA LEU A 16 6.68 -7.97 -17.51
C LEU A 16 6.84 -8.47 -18.95
N ARG A 17 6.51 -7.64 -19.95
CA ARG A 17 6.65 -7.94 -21.38
C ARG A 17 8.02 -8.48 -21.80
N PRO A 18 9.17 -7.88 -21.43
CA PRO A 18 10.48 -8.43 -21.79
C PRO A 18 10.70 -9.84 -21.22
N HIS A 19 10.26 -10.10 -19.98
CA HIS A 19 10.41 -11.41 -19.34
C HIS A 19 9.52 -12.49 -19.97
N VAL A 20 8.29 -12.12 -20.38
CA VAL A 20 7.44 -13.03 -21.17
C VAL A 20 8.09 -13.36 -22.51
N PHE A 21 8.80 -12.42 -23.14
CA PHE A 21 9.54 -12.70 -24.36
C PHE A 21 10.76 -13.61 -24.13
N GLU A 22 11.47 -13.47 -23.00
CA GLU A 22 12.57 -14.37 -22.62
C GLU A 22 12.07 -15.82 -22.43
N GLU A 23 10.92 -16.00 -21.79
CA GLU A 23 10.30 -17.32 -21.62
C GLU A 23 9.70 -17.87 -22.91
N PHE A 24 9.17 -16.99 -23.77
CA PHE A 24 8.49 -17.34 -25.02
C PHE A 24 9.10 -16.60 -26.22
N PRO A 25 10.33 -16.95 -26.65
CA PRO A 25 11.03 -16.23 -27.72
C PRO A 25 10.36 -16.39 -29.10
N LYS A 26 9.40 -17.30 -29.23
CA LYS A 26 8.60 -17.51 -30.45
C LYS A 26 7.40 -16.56 -30.55
N LEU A 27 7.14 -15.76 -29.53
CA LEU A 27 6.00 -14.85 -29.48
C LEU A 27 6.27 -13.63 -30.38
N ASP A 28 5.26 -13.23 -31.16
CA ASP A 28 5.35 -12.05 -32.00
C ASP A 28 5.28 -10.77 -31.15
N ARG A 29 6.34 -9.97 -31.21
CA ARG A 29 6.48 -8.76 -30.38
C ARG A 29 5.40 -7.72 -30.69
N SER A 30 5.04 -7.56 -31.96
CA SER A 30 4.03 -6.58 -32.38
C SER A 30 2.62 -7.02 -31.98
N GLN A 31 2.33 -8.31 -31.95
CA GLN A 31 1.04 -8.81 -31.46
C GLN A 31 0.91 -8.69 -29.93
N LEU A 32 1.99 -8.95 -29.18
CA LEU A 32 2.00 -8.73 -27.74
C LEU A 32 1.83 -7.24 -27.39
N GLU A 33 2.41 -6.36 -28.19
CA GLU A 33 2.21 -4.90 -28.09
C GLU A 33 0.76 -4.48 -28.29
N ALA A 34 0.11 -5.07 -29.28
CA ALA A 34 -1.30 -4.82 -29.56
C ALA A 34 -2.24 -5.39 -28.49
N ALA A 35 -1.81 -6.43 -27.76
CA ALA A 35 -2.56 -7.00 -26.65
C ALA A 35 -2.56 -6.10 -25.40
N GLY A 36 -1.47 -5.36 -25.14
CA GLY A 36 -1.40 -4.41 -24.03
C GLY A 36 -1.57 -5.08 -22.66
N ASP A 37 -2.56 -4.61 -21.89
CA ASP A 37 -2.92 -5.11 -20.57
C ASP A 37 -3.90 -6.31 -20.58
N ASP A 38 -4.35 -6.74 -21.77
CA ASP A 38 -5.33 -7.82 -21.92
C ASP A 38 -4.68 -9.20 -21.74
N TRP A 39 -4.84 -9.78 -20.55
CA TRP A 39 -4.26 -11.08 -20.20
C TRP A 39 -4.78 -12.23 -21.06
N ASP A 40 -6.09 -12.27 -21.32
CA ASP A 40 -6.70 -13.31 -22.14
C ASP A 40 -6.10 -13.27 -23.55
N ARG A 41 -5.92 -12.07 -24.11
CA ARG A 41 -5.25 -11.91 -25.40
C ARG A 41 -3.81 -12.39 -25.41
N VAL A 42 -3.05 -12.13 -24.34
CA VAL A 42 -1.68 -12.62 -24.18
C VAL A 42 -1.64 -14.15 -24.15
N VAL A 43 -2.53 -14.76 -23.36
CA VAL A 43 -2.65 -16.22 -23.29
C VAL A 43 -2.97 -16.80 -24.65
N GLU A 44 -3.94 -16.25 -25.39
CA GLU A 44 -4.28 -16.69 -26.75
C GLU A 44 -3.07 -16.64 -27.69
N LEU A 45 -2.30 -15.55 -27.66
CA LEU A 45 -1.12 -15.38 -28.52
C LEU A 45 -0.03 -16.42 -28.19
N VAL A 46 0.21 -16.68 -26.91
CA VAL A 46 1.16 -17.71 -26.47
C VAL A 46 0.67 -19.09 -26.89
N GLN A 47 -0.63 -19.39 -26.77
CA GLN A 47 -1.20 -20.65 -27.24
C GLN A 47 -1.03 -20.82 -28.75
N GLN A 48 -1.26 -19.77 -29.55
CA GLN A 48 -1.10 -19.81 -31.01
C GLN A 48 0.36 -20.01 -31.43
N SER A 49 1.30 -19.38 -30.73
CA SER A 49 2.74 -19.49 -31.03
C SER A 49 3.36 -20.82 -30.59
N THR A 50 2.94 -21.34 -29.43
CA THR A 50 3.57 -22.52 -28.80
C THR A 50 2.78 -23.81 -28.99
N GLY A 51 1.50 -23.73 -29.37
CA GLY A 51 0.58 -24.88 -29.44
C GLY A 51 0.17 -25.42 -28.07
N MET A 52 0.46 -24.71 -26.98
CA MET A 52 0.13 -25.13 -25.61
C MET A 52 -1.34 -24.84 -25.26
N SER A 53 -1.87 -25.57 -24.27
CA SER A 53 -3.18 -25.28 -23.69
C SER A 53 -3.11 -24.06 -22.76
N ALA A 54 -4.23 -23.33 -22.62
CA ALA A 54 -4.31 -22.16 -21.74
C ALA A 54 -3.89 -22.46 -20.30
N ASP A 55 -4.23 -23.64 -19.79
CA ASP A 55 -3.85 -24.07 -18.44
C ASP A 55 -2.33 -24.21 -18.28
N LEU A 56 -1.65 -24.81 -19.28
CA LEU A 56 -0.20 -24.95 -19.29
C LEU A 56 0.50 -23.60 -19.45
N VAL A 57 -0.08 -22.69 -20.26
CA VAL A 57 0.41 -21.32 -20.41
C VAL A 57 0.31 -20.56 -19.10
N ASN A 58 -0.85 -20.60 -18.43
CA ASN A 58 -1.04 -19.98 -17.11
C ASN A 58 -0.10 -20.56 -16.05
N ALA A 59 0.10 -21.88 -16.03
CA ALA A 59 1.03 -22.53 -15.12
C ALA A 59 2.48 -22.11 -15.37
N ARG A 60 2.85 -21.82 -16.61
CA ARG A 60 4.21 -21.41 -17.00
C ARG A 60 4.45 -19.92 -16.77
N LEU A 61 3.46 -19.09 -17.08
CA LEU A 61 3.46 -17.67 -16.71
C LEU A 61 3.48 -17.51 -15.19
N GLY A 62 2.72 -18.34 -14.46
CA GLY A 62 2.72 -18.34 -12.99
C GLY A 62 4.03 -18.81 -12.36
N LYS A 63 4.95 -19.41 -13.13
CA LYS A 63 6.33 -19.72 -12.67
C LYS A 63 7.28 -18.53 -12.75
N LEU A 64 6.93 -17.48 -13.49
CA LEU A 64 7.65 -16.21 -13.41
C LEU A 64 7.39 -15.66 -12.02
N ASP A 65 8.43 -15.72 -11.17
CA ASP A 65 8.35 -15.20 -9.82
C ASP A 65 8.37 -13.68 -9.89
N VAL A 66 7.19 -13.10 -9.71
CA VAL A 66 7.01 -11.66 -9.79
C VAL A 66 7.77 -10.96 -8.64
N ASP A 67 8.01 -11.67 -7.53
CA ASP A 67 8.78 -11.19 -6.38
C ASP A 67 10.28 -11.09 -6.69
N GLU A 68 10.82 -12.06 -7.47
CA GLU A 68 12.22 -12.07 -7.91
C GLU A 68 12.52 -10.95 -8.93
N LEU A 69 11.49 -10.54 -9.69
CA LEU A 69 11.55 -9.42 -10.62
C LEU A 69 11.32 -8.06 -9.95
N GLY A 70 11.05 -8.01 -8.64
CA GLY A 70 10.70 -6.78 -7.92
C GLY A 70 9.33 -6.19 -8.28
N LEU A 71 8.49 -6.96 -8.99
CA LEU A 71 7.18 -6.55 -9.51
C LEU A 71 6.00 -7.19 -8.75
N GLY A 72 6.30 -7.94 -7.68
CA GLY A 72 5.33 -8.66 -6.86
C GLY A 72 4.24 -7.72 -6.33
N THR A 73 3.17 -8.27 -5.75
CA THR A 73 2.28 -7.43 -4.91
C THR A 73 2.95 -7.02 -3.59
N GLY A 74 4.25 -7.29 -3.45
CA GLY A 74 5.15 -6.45 -2.67
C GLY A 74 4.90 -4.99 -3.04
N GLN A 75 4.62 -4.22 -2.00
CA GLN A 75 4.41 -2.79 -2.04
C GLN A 75 5.28 -2.09 -3.09
N PRO A 76 4.72 -1.21 -3.95
CA PRO A 76 5.51 -0.51 -4.95
C PRO A 76 6.47 0.46 -4.25
N ASP A 77 7.71 0.03 -4.09
CA ASP A 77 8.89 0.85 -3.83
C ASP A 77 9.82 0.62 -5.04
N GLY A 78 10.30 1.61 -5.80
CA GLY A 78 10.46 3.02 -5.50
C GLY A 78 10.29 3.93 -6.71
N ASP A 79 10.62 5.19 -6.50
CA ASP A 79 10.59 6.36 -7.40
C ASP A 79 9.30 7.18 -7.55
N ALA A 80 8.18 6.83 -6.91
CA ALA A 80 7.02 7.75 -6.82
C ALA A 80 6.52 8.06 -5.39
N ASP A 81 6.85 7.21 -4.40
CA ASP A 81 6.40 7.36 -3.00
C ASP A 81 7.53 7.72 -2.02
N GLU A 82 8.78 7.86 -2.46
CA GLU A 82 9.94 8.15 -1.59
C GLU A 82 9.85 9.53 -0.89
N GLY A 83 8.85 10.33 -1.26
CA GLY A 83 8.55 11.62 -0.66
C GLY A 83 7.17 11.72 -0.03
N ARG A 84 6.40 10.63 0.17
CA ARG A 84 5.02 10.69 0.70
C ARG A 84 4.92 10.15 2.13
N ALA A 85 4.07 10.80 2.93
CA ALA A 85 3.90 10.36 4.30
C ALA A 85 3.19 9.01 4.38
N SER A 86 3.67 8.16 5.27
CA SER A 86 3.10 6.85 5.56
C SER A 86 3.17 6.56 7.08
N LEU A 87 2.75 5.37 7.48
CA LEU A 87 2.91 4.88 8.84
C LEU A 87 4.36 4.49 9.18
N ASP A 88 5.28 4.51 8.21
CA ASP A 88 6.70 4.31 8.52
C ASP A 88 7.23 5.41 9.45
N GLN A 89 6.72 6.63 9.30
CA GLN A 89 6.97 7.79 10.16
C GLN A 89 6.34 7.68 11.56
N LEU A 90 5.58 6.62 11.85
CA LEU A 90 4.97 6.38 13.15
C LEU A 90 6.03 6.04 14.19
N ARG A 91 6.11 6.90 15.21
CA ARG A 91 6.86 6.67 16.43
C ARG A 91 5.91 6.20 17.53
N LEU A 92 6.29 5.10 18.16
CA LEU A 92 5.65 4.62 19.38
C LEU A 92 6.32 5.30 20.57
N GLY A 93 5.54 6.07 21.30
CA GLY A 93 5.96 6.69 22.55
C GLY A 93 5.76 5.76 23.75
N PRO A 94 5.85 6.30 24.97
CA PRO A 94 5.79 5.51 26.19
C PRO A 94 4.49 4.71 26.29
N GLY A 95 4.61 3.48 26.80
CA GLY A 95 3.51 2.52 26.97
C GLY A 95 3.34 1.52 25.82
N PHE A 96 4.10 1.66 24.74
CA PHE A 96 4.19 0.68 23.66
C PHE A 96 5.60 0.10 23.56
N THR A 97 5.69 -1.15 23.09
CA THR A 97 6.96 -1.81 22.78
C THR A 97 7.19 -1.90 21.27
N ASP A 98 8.46 -1.98 20.85
CA ASP A 98 8.80 -2.09 19.42
C ASP A 98 8.23 -3.37 18.77
N ALA A 99 8.13 -4.45 19.53
CA ALA A 99 7.49 -5.71 19.10
C ALA A 99 5.99 -5.55 18.78
N GLU A 100 5.34 -4.51 19.30
CA GLU A 100 3.93 -4.22 19.02
C GLU A 100 3.75 -3.32 17.78
N ARG A 101 4.85 -2.75 17.24
CA ARG A 101 4.81 -1.80 16.11
C ARG A 101 4.10 -2.37 14.90
N ASP A 102 4.45 -3.58 14.49
CA ASP A 102 3.83 -4.23 13.33
C ASP A 102 2.31 -4.35 13.49
N ARG A 103 1.86 -4.79 14.67
CA ARG A 103 0.43 -4.91 15.00
C ARG A 103 -0.27 -3.56 15.04
N VAL A 104 0.38 -2.52 15.57
CA VAL A 104 -0.18 -1.16 15.61
C VAL A 104 -0.28 -0.60 14.18
N VAL A 105 0.76 -0.75 13.37
CA VAL A 105 0.80 -0.31 11.97
C VAL A 105 -0.29 -0.99 11.14
N ASP A 106 -0.45 -2.31 11.27
CA ASP A 106 -1.54 -3.06 10.61
C ASP A 106 -2.92 -2.46 10.95
N ARG A 107 -3.16 -2.19 12.23
CA ARG A 107 -4.43 -1.62 12.70
C ARG A 107 -4.65 -0.20 12.19
N LEU A 108 -3.60 0.57 12.02
CA LEU A 108 -3.64 1.95 11.55
C LEU A 108 -3.58 2.06 10.02
N SER A 109 -3.35 0.96 9.29
CA SER A 109 -3.08 0.91 7.83
C SER A 109 -4.03 1.74 6.97
N LYS A 110 -5.30 1.90 7.37
CA LYS A 110 -6.28 2.79 6.71
C LYS A 110 -5.83 4.25 6.60
N LEU A 111 -4.97 4.72 7.52
CA LEU A 111 -4.41 6.07 7.50
C LEU A 111 -3.42 6.29 6.35
N ASN A 112 -2.70 5.25 5.89
CA ASN A 112 -1.72 5.38 4.79
C ASN A 112 -2.32 6.04 3.55
N ARG A 113 -3.55 5.65 3.17
CA ARG A 113 -4.24 6.25 2.01
C ARG A 113 -4.41 7.76 2.12
N ARG A 114 -4.55 8.30 3.34
CA ARG A 114 -4.70 9.74 3.58
C ARG A 114 -3.36 10.43 3.82
N LEU A 115 -2.44 9.76 4.51
CA LEU A 115 -1.08 10.27 4.75
C LEU A 115 -0.33 10.52 3.44
N ARG A 116 -0.54 9.69 2.41
CA ARG A 116 0.06 9.88 1.07
C ARG A 116 -0.26 11.23 0.39
N ARG A 117 -1.21 12.01 0.92
CA ARG A 117 -1.47 13.39 0.46
C ARG A 117 -0.40 14.38 0.92
N PHE A 118 0.33 14.06 1.98
CA PHE A 118 1.35 14.89 2.58
C PHE A 118 2.75 14.38 2.19
N PRO A 119 3.76 15.25 2.21
CA PRO A 119 5.14 14.82 2.03
C PRO A 119 5.63 14.03 3.25
N ALA A 120 6.48 13.02 3.04
CA ALA A 120 7.18 12.32 4.11
C ALA A 120 8.01 13.29 4.94
N ASP A 121 8.71 14.19 4.25
CA ASP A 121 9.52 15.24 4.85
C ASP A 121 8.65 16.23 5.62
N GLY A 122 8.91 16.34 6.93
CA GLY A 122 8.15 17.17 7.86
C GLY A 122 6.81 16.57 8.32
N THR A 123 6.51 15.31 7.97
CA THR A 123 5.39 14.58 8.58
C THR A 123 5.87 13.72 9.74
N GLU A 124 5.27 13.90 10.91
CA GLU A 124 5.58 13.14 12.11
C GLU A 124 4.29 12.53 12.69
N LEU A 125 4.33 11.24 13.03
CA LEU A 125 3.26 10.58 13.77
C LEU A 125 3.80 10.07 15.10
N LEU A 126 3.08 10.38 16.18
CA LEU A 126 3.43 9.93 17.52
C LEU A 126 2.21 9.31 18.20
N LEU A 127 2.31 8.04 18.57
CA LEU A 127 1.29 7.35 19.35
C LEU A 127 1.80 7.16 20.78
N THR A 128 1.04 7.63 21.76
CA THR A 128 1.36 7.46 23.18
C THR A 128 0.18 6.85 23.92
N VAL A 129 0.47 6.09 24.97
CA VAL A 129 -0.56 5.58 25.88
C VAL A 129 -0.13 5.82 27.32
N LYS A 130 -1.04 6.34 28.14
CA LYS A 130 -0.86 6.55 29.58
C LYS A 130 -1.80 5.63 30.33
N GLN A 131 -1.35 5.17 31.50
CA GLN A 131 -2.15 4.31 32.40
C GLN A 131 -2.73 3.07 31.67
N ARG A 132 -1.91 2.46 30.82
CA ARG A 132 -2.24 1.29 30.00
C ARG A 132 -2.80 0.15 30.85
N ASP A 133 -3.77 -0.59 30.32
CA ASP A 133 -4.43 -1.72 30.98
C ASP A 133 -5.15 -1.34 32.29
N THR A 134 -5.54 -0.06 32.43
CA THR A 134 -6.37 0.43 33.54
C THR A 134 -7.62 1.12 33.01
N ASN A 135 -8.62 1.30 33.89
CA ASN A 135 -9.81 2.08 33.58
C ASN A 135 -9.53 3.57 33.31
N ALA A 136 -8.31 4.04 33.60
CA ALA A 136 -7.87 5.39 33.32
C ALA A 136 -6.94 5.47 32.10
N GLN A 137 -6.90 4.41 31.28
CA GLN A 137 -6.12 4.37 30.04
C GLN A 137 -6.46 5.58 29.16
N HIS A 138 -5.43 6.27 28.71
CA HIS A 138 -5.56 7.39 27.81
C HIS A 138 -4.59 7.25 26.66
N MET A 139 -5.12 7.09 25.45
CA MET A 139 -4.35 7.00 24.22
C MET A 139 -4.37 8.35 23.49
N THR A 140 -3.23 8.74 22.96
CA THR A 140 -3.12 9.95 22.15
C THR A 140 -2.32 9.64 20.89
N LEU A 141 -2.93 9.89 19.73
CA LEU A 141 -2.30 9.85 18.43
C LEU A 141 -2.17 11.28 17.91
N GLU A 142 -0.93 11.75 17.79
CA GLU A 142 -0.61 13.05 17.23
C GLU A 142 -0.05 12.87 15.81
N CYS A 143 -0.51 13.69 14.87
CA CYS A 143 -0.01 13.77 13.51
C CYS A 143 0.31 15.22 13.17
N ARG A 144 1.58 15.48 12.87
CA ARG A 144 2.07 16.77 12.40
C ARG A 144 2.35 16.65 10.92
N VAL A 145 1.82 17.57 10.12
CA VAL A 145 2.08 17.64 8.68
C VAL A 145 2.34 19.10 8.30
N PRO A 146 3.17 19.35 7.28
CA PRO A 146 3.50 20.71 6.90
C PRO A 146 2.26 21.46 6.39
N LYS A 147 2.16 22.75 6.72
CA LYS A 147 1.09 23.67 6.31
C LYS A 147 -0.29 23.41 6.94
N PHE A 148 -0.36 22.56 7.97
CA PHE A 148 -1.56 22.36 8.79
C PHE A 148 -1.22 22.48 10.28
N ALA A 149 -2.24 22.76 11.09
CA ALA A 149 -2.11 22.62 12.54
C ALA A 149 -1.92 21.14 12.90
N PRO A 150 -1.23 20.82 14.00
CA PRO A 150 -1.09 19.44 14.46
C PRO A 150 -2.48 18.84 14.71
N PHE A 151 -2.70 17.65 14.18
CA PHE A 151 -3.89 16.86 14.43
C PHE A 151 -3.66 16.00 15.67
N VAL A 152 -4.61 16.03 16.60
CA VAL A 152 -4.51 15.30 17.86
C VAL A 152 -5.80 14.54 18.05
N ALA A 153 -5.70 13.21 18.05
CA ALA A 153 -6.81 12.31 18.36
C ALA A 153 -6.53 11.66 19.71
N THR A 154 -7.54 11.62 20.58
CA THR A 154 -7.44 11.02 21.91
C THR A 154 -8.52 9.97 22.09
N SER A 155 -8.24 8.97 22.93
CA SER A 155 -9.21 7.96 23.33
C SER A 155 -9.07 7.64 24.82
N GLY A 156 -10.21 7.47 25.49
CA GLY A 156 -10.32 7.03 26.89
C GLY A 156 -10.70 5.56 27.03
N GLU A 157 -10.72 4.80 25.93
CA GLU A 157 -11.11 3.40 25.94
C GLU A 157 -10.13 2.54 26.75
N SER A 158 -10.66 1.69 27.61
CA SER A 158 -9.87 0.76 28.43
C SER A 158 -9.31 -0.39 27.58
N ASP A 159 -10.05 -0.81 26.54
CA ASP A 159 -9.57 -1.81 25.59
C ASP A 159 -8.61 -1.16 24.58
N LEU A 160 -7.38 -1.65 24.52
CA LEU A 160 -6.32 -1.10 23.66
C LEU A 160 -6.71 -1.12 22.17
N ARG A 161 -7.45 -2.14 21.73
CA ARG A 161 -7.86 -2.28 20.34
C ARG A 161 -8.97 -1.30 19.99
N ALA A 162 -9.94 -1.11 20.86
CA ALA A 162 -10.99 -0.10 20.74
C ALA A 162 -10.37 1.30 20.73
N ALA A 163 -9.43 1.58 21.64
CA ALA A 163 -8.70 2.84 21.70
C ALA A 163 -7.96 3.15 20.38
N LEU A 164 -7.24 2.16 19.84
CA LEU A 164 -6.55 2.28 18.54
C LEU A 164 -7.52 2.56 17.39
N MET A 165 -8.68 1.91 17.37
CA MET A 165 -9.69 2.15 16.34
C MET A 165 -10.28 3.55 16.47
N GLU A 166 -10.59 4.00 17.68
CA GLU A 166 -11.15 5.33 17.93
C GLU A 166 -10.19 6.44 17.50
N VAL A 167 -8.93 6.40 17.95
CA VAL A 167 -7.95 7.42 17.56
C VAL A 167 -7.65 7.40 16.06
N ARG A 168 -7.73 6.23 15.41
CA ARG A 168 -7.56 6.10 13.96
C ARG A 168 -8.69 6.80 13.20
N GLU A 169 -9.94 6.50 13.56
CA GLU A 169 -11.12 7.06 12.88
C GLU A 169 -11.21 8.57 13.10
N ASP A 170 -10.94 9.05 14.33
CA ASP A 170 -10.98 10.48 14.61
C ASP A 170 -9.86 11.24 13.89
N LEU A 171 -8.62 10.71 13.89
CA LEU A 171 -7.53 11.32 13.13
C LEU A 171 -7.83 11.33 11.63
N TRP A 172 -8.39 10.23 11.09
CA TRP A 172 -8.79 10.16 9.69
C TRP A 172 -9.80 11.24 9.34
N ARG A 173 -10.79 11.47 10.21
CA ARG A 173 -11.81 12.50 10.04
C ARG A 173 -11.20 13.89 10.06
N GLN A 174 -10.37 14.21 11.06
CA GLN A 174 -9.68 15.50 11.17
C GLN A 174 -8.86 15.83 9.91
N ILE A 175 -8.12 14.84 9.39
CA ILE A 175 -7.35 15.00 8.15
C ILE A 175 -8.26 15.23 6.94
N ASP A 176 -9.36 14.48 6.82
CA ASP A 176 -10.29 14.62 5.70
C ASP A 176 -10.98 16.00 5.71
N ASP A 177 -11.50 16.42 6.86
CA ASP A 177 -12.10 17.74 7.07
C ASP A 177 -11.13 18.87 6.73
N ALA A 178 -9.88 18.79 7.20
CA ALA A 178 -8.88 19.82 6.93
C ALA A 178 -8.51 19.92 5.44
N VAL A 179 -8.40 18.78 4.75
CA VAL A 179 -8.11 18.77 3.31
C VAL A 179 -9.30 19.30 2.50
N ASN A 180 -10.54 18.93 2.86
CA ASN A 180 -11.73 19.39 2.15
C ASN A 180 -11.96 20.89 2.37
N LYS A 181 -11.84 21.39 3.60
CA LYS A 181 -11.96 22.82 3.92
C LYS A 181 -10.96 23.68 3.15
N ARG A 182 -9.74 23.18 2.91
CA ARG A 182 -8.74 23.88 2.10
C ARG A 182 -9.11 23.94 0.61
N LYS A 183 -9.76 22.91 0.07
CA LYS A 183 -10.24 22.91 -1.33
C LYS A 183 -11.36 23.91 -1.55
N GLU A 184 -12.23 24.11 -0.57
CA GLU A 184 -13.31 25.11 -0.62
C GLU A 184 -12.78 26.54 -0.54
N ARG A 185 -11.71 26.78 0.22
CA ARG A 185 -11.04 28.10 0.33
C ARG A 185 -10.20 28.47 -0.90
N ALA A 186 -9.86 27.51 -1.74
CA ALA A 186 -9.02 27.69 -2.94
C ALA A 186 -9.86 27.83 -4.23
N ARG A 187 -11.19 27.78 -4.13
CA ARG A 187 -12.14 28.14 -5.17
C ARG A 187 -12.62 29.58 -4.97
#